data_AF-A0A946J3T0-F1
#
_entry.id   AF-A0A946J3T0-F1
#
_cell.length_a   1.000
_cell.length_b   1.000
_cell.length_c   1.000
_cell.angle_alpha   90.00
_cell.angle_beta   90.00
_cell.angle_gamma   90.00
#
_symmetry.space_group_name_H-M   'P 1'
#
loop_
_entity.id
_entity.type
_entity.pdbx_description
1 polymer ?
#
loop_
_entity_poly.entity_id
_entity_poly.type
_entity_poly.pdbx_seq_one_letter_code
_entity_poly.pdbx_strand_id
1 'polypeptide(L)'
;MINVKIDKKRKLPISVVLRAFGMESNAEILDTFKDLGDDIISNNIGPTLEKDKTTNRLEALHVLYKLLRPGDLATDERVEELFNVTFFDEKRFDLGEIARIKMKSKL
;
A
#
# COMPACT_ATOMS: atom_id res chain seq x y z
N MET A 1 12.61 -9.13 2.37
CA MET A 1 11.12 -9.09 2.34
C MET A 1 10.61 -7.90 3.13
N ILE A 2 9.76 -7.07 2.54
CA ILE A 2 9.28 -5.82 3.12
C ILE A 2 7.80 -5.96 3.51
N ASN A 3 7.48 -5.58 4.74
CA ASN A 3 6.12 -5.63 5.26
C ASN A 3 5.68 -4.26 5.77
N VAL A 4 4.39 -3.98 5.64
CA VAL A 4 3.72 -2.78 6.15
C VAL A 4 2.67 -3.14 7.17
N LYS A 5 2.43 -2.24 8.11
CA LYS A 5 1.27 -2.24 8.99
C LYS A 5 0.49 -0.95 8.77
N ILE A 6 -0.82 -1.08 8.60
CA ILE A 6 -1.74 0.06 8.50
C ILE A 6 -2.61 0.01 9.75
N ASP A 7 -2.86 1.16 10.38
CA ASP A 7 -3.69 1.29 11.58
C ASP A 7 -3.35 0.27 12.69
N LYS A 8 -2.05 0.02 12.90
CA LYS A 8 -1.52 -0.97 13.87
C LYS A 8 -2.06 -2.40 13.68
N LYS A 9 -2.65 -2.73 12.53
CA LYS A 9 -3.18 -4.07 12.20
C LYS A 9 -2.06 -5.06 11.86
N ARG A 10 -2.46 -6.26 11.40
CA ARG A 10 -1.56 -7.33 10.98
C ARG A 10 -0.66 -6.86 9.83
N LYS A 11 0.52 -7.47 9.72
CA LYS A 11 1.48 -7.15 8.66
C LYS A 11 0.92 -7.61 7.30
N LEU A 12 1.12 -6.78 6.28
CA LEU A 12 0.88 -7.09 4.88
C LEU A 12 2.16 -6.90 4.06
N PRO A 13 2.35 -7.63 2.95
CA PRO A 13 3.36 -7.30 1.96
C PRO A 13 3.17 -5.87 1.44
N ILE A 14 4.26 -5.11 1.25
CA ILE A 14 4.18 -3.72 0.75
C ILE A 14 3.55 -3.64 -0.66
N SER A 15 3.70 -4.69 -1.48
CA SER A 15 3.16 -4.73 -2.85
C SER A 15 1.63 -4.60 -2.90
N VAL A 16 0.90 -5.10 -1.89
CA VAL A 16 -0.55 -4.92 -1.77
C VAL A 16 -0.89 -3.43 -1.68
N VAL A 17 -0.11 -2.67 -0.91
CA VAL A 17 -0.32 -1.23 -0.77
C VAL A 17 0.01 -0.51 -2.08
N LEU A 18 1.13 -0.88 -2.74
CA LEU A 18 1.52 -0.29 -4.02
C LEU A 18 0.45 -0.49 -5.11
N ARG A 19 -0.16 -1.68 -5.16
CA ARG A 19 -1.30 -1.96 -6.05
C ARG A 19 -2.52 -1.11 -5.74
N ALA A 20 -2.85 -0.95 -4.46
CA ALA A 20 -3.98 -0.11 -4.04
C ALA A 20 -3.81 1.34 -4.50
N PHE A 21 -2.56 1.84 -4.55
CA PHE A 21 -2.21 3.17 -5.05
C PHE A 21 -2.15 3.29 -6.58
N GLY A 22 -2.29 2.20 -7.33
CA GLY A 22 -2.42 2.22 -8.79
C GLY A 22 -1.37 1.42 -9.56
N MET A 23 -0.38 0.81 -8.91
CA MET A 23 0.60 -0.04 -9.60
C MET A 23 0.02 -1.42 -9.83
N GLU A 24 -0.68 -1.63 -10.94
CA GLU A 24 -1.46 -2.85 -11.14
C GLU A 24 -0.58 -4.05 -11.52
N SER A 25 0.61 -3.83 -12.09
CA SER A 25 1.46 -4.91 -12.60
C SER A 25 2.73 -5.12 -11.79
N ASN A 26 3.18 -6.39 -11.71
CA ASN A 26 4.48 -6.73 -11.12
C ASN A 26 5.62 -6.03 -11.87
N ALA A 27 5.49 -5.90 -13.18
CA ALA A 27 6.50 -5.27 -14.02
C ALA A 27 6.66 -3.78 -13.67
N GLU A 28 5.56 -3.06 -13.47
CA GLU A 28 5.56 -1.65 -13.07
C GLU A 28 6.14 -1.44 -11.67
N ILE A 29 5.79 -2.32 -10.72
CA ILE A 29 6.39 -2.29 -9.38
C ILE A 29 7.91 -2.51 -9.47
N LEU A 30 8.35 -3.50 -10.25
CA LEU A 30 9.78 -3.75 -10.44
C LEU A 30 10.48 -2.59 -11.14
N ASP A 31 9.86 -2.02 -12.17
CA ASP A 31 10.38 -0.88 -12.93
C ASP A 31 10.62 0.34 -12.04
N THR A 32 9.67 0.64 -11.15
CA THR A 32 9.78 1.74 -10.17
C THR A 32 10.99 1.58 -9.25
N PHE A 33 11.44 0.35 -9.00
CA PHE A 33 12.54 0.07 -8.08
C PHE A 33 13.85 -0.34 -8.78
N LYS A 34 13.93 -0.30 -10.12
CA LYS A 34 15.15 -0.67 -10.87
C LYS A 34 16.38 0.12 -10.43
N ASP A 35 16.21 1.39 -10.12
CA ASP A 35 17.32 2.29 -9.78
C ASP A 35 17.91 2.02 -8.37
N LEU A 36 17.25 1.20 -7.54
CA LEU A 36 17.73 0.85 -6.20
C LEU A 36 18.80 -0.26 -6.18
N GLY A 37 19.10 -0.86 -7.34
CA GLY A 37 20.08 -1.93 -7.49
C GLY A 37 19.49 -3.33 -7.39
N ASP A 38 20.00 -4.23 -8.24
CA ASP A 38 19.47 -5.60 -8.44
C ASP A 38 19.47 -6.44 -7.15
N ASP A 39 20.43 -6.19 -6.26
CA ASP A 39 20.54 -6.88 -4.96
C ASP A 39 19.33 -6.60 -4.07
N ILE A 40 18.83 -5.36 -4.05
CA ILE A 40 17.68 -4.98 -3.23
C ILE A 40 16.41 -5.59 -3.82
N ILE A 41 16.30 -5.58 -5.15
CA ILE A 41 15.13 -6.11 -5.86
C ILE A 41 15.01 -7.62 -5.61
N SER A 42 16.09 -8.37 -5.82
CA SER A 42 16.10 -9.83 -5.66
C SER A 42 15.91 -10.27 -4.21
N ASN A 43 16.56 -9.60 -3.25
CA ASN A 43 16.46 -10.00 -1.84
C ASN A 43 15.20 -9.49 -1.12
N ASN A 44 14.61 -8.39 -1.60
CA ASN A 44 13.48 -7.76 -0.92
C ASN A 44 12.19 -7.74 -1.71
N ILE A 45 12.20 -7.20 -2.93
CA ILE A 45 10.98 -6.99 -3.72
C ILE A 45 10.46 -8.33 -4.27
N GLY A 46 11.34 -9.17 -4.83
CA GLY A 46 10.98 -10.51 -5.34
C GLY A 46 10.23 -11.35 -4.30
N PRO A 47 10.81 -11.62 -3.11
CA PRO A 47 10.14 -12.37 -2.05
C PRO A 47 8.88 -11.71 -1.49
N THR A 48 8.72 -10.39 -1.69
CA THR A 48 7.50 -9.67 -1.30
C THR A 48 6.39 -9.93 -2.32
N LEU A 49 6.70 -9.84 -3.61
CA LEU A 49 5.75 -10.12 -4.71
C LEU A 49 5.31 -11.59 -4.70
N GLU A 50 6.19 -12.53 -4.37
CA GLU A 50 5.83 -13.96 -4.26
C GLU A 50 4.79 -14.25 -3.16
N LYS A 51 4.82 -13.48 -2.07
CA LYS A 51 3.84 -13.62 -0.97
C LYS A 51 2.57 -12.83 -1.19
N ASP A 52 2.58 -11.91 -2.15
CA ASP A 52 1.41 -11.17 -2.55
C ASP A 52 0.45 -12.10 -3.31
N LYS A 53 -0.78 -12.18 -2.82
CA LYS A 53 -1.83 -12.97 -3.45
C LYS A 53 -2.68 -12.14 -4.41
N THR A 54 -2.47 -10.83 -4.45
CA THR A 54 -3.26 -9.88 -5.22
C THR A 54 -2.60 -9.61 -6.56
N THR A 55 -3.42 -9.46 -7.59
CA THR A 55 -2.96 -9.27 -8.97
C THR A 55 -3.41 -7.95 -9.57
N ASN A 56 -4.47 -7.34 -9.02
CA ASN A 56 -5.03 -6.09 -9.48
C ASN A 56 -5.29 -5.13 -8.30
N ARG A 57 -5.59 -3.86 -8.62
CA ARG A 57 -5.87 -2.81 -7.63
C ARG A 57 -7.07 -3.17 -6.76
N LEU A 58 -8.16 -3.66 -7.36
CA LEU A 58 -9.40 -3.94 -6.63
C LEU A 58 -9.21 -5.02 -5.56
N GLU A 59 -8.56 -6.14 -5.90
CA GLU A 59 -8.19 -7.21 -4.96
C GLU A 59 -7.34 -6.68 -3.81
N ALA A 60 -6.37 -5.82 -4.11
CA ALA A 60 -5.54 -5.19 -3.10
C ALA A 60 -6.37 -4.33 -2.14
N LEU A 61 -7.28 -3.52 -2.67
CA LEU A 61 -8.20 -2.72 -1.85
C LEU A 61 -9.12 -3.61 -1.00
N HIS A 62 -9.61 -4.73 -1.53
CA HIS A 62 -10.40 -5.71 -0.78
C HIS A 62 -9.62 -6.34 0.38
N VAL A 63 -8.34 -6.65 0.17
CA VAL A 63 -7.45 -7.14 1.25
C VAL A 63 -7.26 -6.07 2.32
N LEU A 64 -7.06 -4.81 1.93
CA LEU A 64 -6.97 -3.69 2.86
C LEU A 64 -8.26 -3.48 3.64
N TYR A 65 -9.41 -3.55 2.97
CA TYR A 65 -10.73 -3.41 3.60
C TYR A 65 -10.95 -4.47 4.68
N LYS A 66 -10.71 -5.74 4.35
CA LYS A 66 -10.84 -6.87 5.30
C LYS A 66 -9.90 -6.74 6.49
N LEU A 67 -8.72 -6.15 6.31
CA LEU A 67 -7.78 -5.89 7.39
C LEU A 67 -8.27 -4.80 8.34
N LEU A 68 -8.81 -3.71 7.80
CA LEU A 68 -9.28 -2.56 8.57
C LEU A 68 -10.61 -2.83 9.27
N ARG A 69 -11.54 -3.51 8.57
CA ARG A 69 -12.90 -3.82 9.03
C ARG A 69 -13.19 -5.32 8.92
N PRO A 70 -12.68 -6.14 9.84
CA PRO A 70 -12.95 -7.58 9.83
C PRO A 70 -14.44 -7.84 10.09
N GLY A 71 -15.10 -8.54 9.16
CA GLY A 71 -16.50 -8.95 9.30
C GLY A 71 -17.53 -8.06 8.60
N ASP A 72 -17.10 -6.96 7.97
CA ASP A 72 -17.98 -6.13 7.13
C ASP A 72 -18.01 -6.64 5.69
N LEU A 73 -19.14 -6.46 5.00
CA LEU A 73 -19.29 -6.87 3.60
C LEU A 73 -18.56 -5.88 2.70
N ALA A 74 -17.59 -6.38 1.94
CA ALA A 74 -16.80 -5.58 1.02
C ALA A 74 -17.51 -5.53 -0.35
N THR A 75 -18.23 -4.43 -0.61
CA THR A 75 -18.66 -4.04 -1.97
C THR A 75 -17.60 -3.13 -2.58
N ASP A 76 -17.38 -3.22 -3.89
CA ASP A 76 -16.33 -2.46 -4.59
C ASP A 76 -16.38 -0.95 -4.28
N GLU A 77 -17.57 -0.35 -4.33
CA GLU A 77 -17.78 1.08 -4.02
C GLU A 77 -17.32 1.46 -2.61
N ARG A 78 -17.71 0.68 -1.59
CA ARG A 78 -17.33 0.93 -0.18
C ARG A 78 -15.86 0.71 0.07
N VAL A 79 -15.26 -0.23 -0.66
CA VAL A 79 -13.84 -0.53 -0.58
C VAL A 79 -13.01 0.65 -1.08
N GLU A 80 -13.41 1.23 -2.22
CA GLU A 80 -12.79 2.45 -2.74
C GLU A 80 -13.05 3.66 -1.83
N GLU A 81 -14.28 3.84 -1.37
CA GLU A 81 -14.64 4.94 -0.46
C GLU A 81 -13.80 4.90 0.82
N LEU A 82 -13.68 3.72 1.46
CA LEU A 82 -12.88 3.59 2.67
C LEU A 82 -11.41 3.95 2.42
N PHE A 83 -10.84 3.49 1.30
CA PHE A 83 -9.47 3.81 0.94
C PHE A 83 -9.28 5.32 0.76
N ASN A 84 -10.20 5.96 0.02
CA ASN A 84 -10.17 7.40 -0.20
C ASN A 84 -10.28 8.20 1.09
N VAL A 85 -11.22 7.85 1.96
CA VAL A 85 -11.41 8.50 3.26
C VAL A 85 -10.23 8.26 4.21
N THR A 86 -9.55 7.12 4.10
CA THR A 86 -8.43 6.79 4.99
C THR A 86 -7.16 7.55 4.60
N PHE A 87 -6.86 7.69 3.31
CA PHE A 87 -5.58 8.21 2.85
C PHE A 87 -5.63 9.62 2.24
N PHE A 88 -6.78 10.07 1.73
CA PHE A 88 -6.89 11.32 0.97
C PHE A 88 -7.86 12.34 1.57
N ASP A 89 -8.67 11.98 2.58
CA ASP A 89 -9.53 12.93 3.27
C ASP A 89 -8.69 13.77 4.26
N GLU A 90 -8.48 15.04 3.90
CA GLU A 90 -7.72 16.01 4.70
C GLU A 90 -8.30 16.22 6.10
N LYS A 91 -9.62 16.01 6.30
CA LYS A 91 -10.25 16.14 7.62
C LYS A 91 -9.94 14.94 8.51
N ARG A 92 -9.68 13.78 7.92
CA ARG A 92 -9.35 12.53 8.63
C ARG A 92 -7.84 12.39 8.86
N PHE A 93 -7.04 12.86 7.92
CA PHE A 93 -5.58 12.75 7.98
C PHE A 93 -4.90 14.06 7.59
N ASP A 94 -4.38 14.77 8.60
CA ASP A 94 -3.51 15.94 8.40
C ASP A 94 -2.20 15.73 9.17
N LEU A 95 -1.08 15.83 8.45
CA LEU A 95 0.26 15.78 9.03
C LEU A 95 0.58 17.06 9.84
N GLY A 96 -0.09 18.17 9.55
CA GLY A 96 0.22 19.49 10.08
C GLY A 96 1.45 20.10 9.43
N GLU A 97 1.57 21.42 9.52
CA GLU A 97 2.60 22.20 8.80
C GLU A 97 4.03 21.75 9.13
N ILE A 98 4.35 21.62 10.42
CA ILE A 98 5.71 21.26 10.87
C ILE A 98 6.11 19.87 10.39
N ALA A 99 5.19 18.89 10.43
CA ALA A 99 5.51 17.54 9.97
C ALA A 99 5.68 17.50 8.46
N ARG A 100 4.90 18.26 7.69
CA ARG A 100 5.08 18.41 6.23
C ARG A 100 6.46 19.01 5.90
N ILE A 101 6.88 20.06 6.60
CA ILE A 101 8.22 20.65 6.43
C ILE A 101 9.31 19.62 6.71
N LYS A 102 9.21 18.90 7.85
CA LYS A 102 10.16 17.84 8.21
C LYS A 102 10.21 16.72 7.17
N MET A 103 9.06 16.31 6.66
CA MET A 103 8.98 15.26 5.64
C MET A 103 9.66 15.72 4.34
N LYS A 104 9.36 16.94 3.88
CA LYS A 104 9.99 17.55 2.69
C LYS A 104 11.50 17.75 2.83
N SER A 105 12.01 17.95 4.05
CA SER A 105 13.47 18.06 4.27
C SER A 105 14.20 16.72 4.31
N LYS A 106 13.48 15.62 4.56
CA LYS A 106 14.08 14.29 4.78
C LYS A 106 14.04 13.40 3.53
N LEU A 107 13.00 13.57 2.72
CA LEU A 107 12.82 12.92 1.42
C LEU A 107 13.36 13.82 0.32
#